data_AF-A0A970PQC6-F1
#
_entry.id   AF-A0A970PQC6-F1
#
_cell.length_a   1.000
_cell.length_b   1.000
_cell.length_c   1.000
_cell.angle_alpha   90.00
_cell.angle_beta   90.00
_cell.angle_gamma   90.00
#
_symmetry.space_group_name_H-M   'P 1'
#
loop_
_entity.id
_entity.type
_entity.pdbx_description
1 polymer ?
#
loop_
_entity_poly.entity_id
_entity_poly.type
_entity_poly.pdbx_seq_one_letter_code
_entity_poly.pdbx_strand_id
1 'polypeptide(L)'
;MIALEDSIRRIDVIDDHLLKLELSSGSIALVNMRRRMIGIRFQALSDPNVFRTVRSDGDFAVWRTPGGELRASVRELLDTML
;
A
#
# COMPACT_ATOMS: atom_id res chain seq x y z
N MET A 1 -3.38 9.12 24.74
CA MET A 1 -2.50 8.45 23.76
C MET A 1 -3.08 8.77 22.39
N ILE A 2 -2.58 9.84 21.75
CA ILE A 2 -3.11 10.26 20.45
C ILE A 2 -2.35 9.42 19.42
N ALA A 3 -2.97 8.33 18.95
CA ALA A 3 -2.53 7.75 17.69
C ALA A 3 -2.95 8.77 16.63
N LEU A 4 -2.00 9.60 16.17
CA LEU A 4 -2.17 10.30 14.91
C LEU A 4 -2.32 9.19 13.87
N GLU A 5 -3.55 9.00 13.37
CA GLU A 5 -3.81 8.13 12.24
C GLU A 5 -3.06 8.74 11.06
N ASP A 6 -1.85 8.25 10.83
CA ASP A 6 -0.93 8.83 9.86
C ASP A 6 -1.45 8.49 8.46
N SER A 7 -2.02 9.49 7.78
CA SER A 7 -2.59 9.33 6.44
C SER A 7 -1.49 9.34 5.36
N ILE A 8 -1.79 8.77 4.19
CA ILE A 8 -0.86 8.76 3.05
C ILE A 8 -0.91 10.11 2.36
N ARG A 9 0.17 10.88 2.48
CA ARG A 9 0.36 12.11 1.71
C ARG A 9 0.70 11.80 0.26
N ARG A 10 1.59 10.83 0.04
CA ARG A 10 2.00 10.40 -1.31
C ARG A 10 2.36 8.93 -1.32
N ILE A 11 2.06 8.27 -2.43
CA ILE A 11 2.47 6.90 -2.71
C ILE A 11 3.21 6.86 -4.04
N ASP A 12 4.41 6.29 -4.04
CA ASP A 12 5.20 6.04 -5.24
C ASP A 12 5.49 4.55 -5.36
N VAL A 13 5.44 4.03 -6.59
CA VAL A 13 5.90 2.68 -6.91
C VAL A 13 7.38 2.74 -7.23
N ILE A 14 8.20 2.08 -6.41
CA ILE A 14 9.65 2.00 -6.61
C ILE A 14 10.01 0.82 -7.51
N ASP A 15 9.30 -0.30 -7.33
CA ASP A 15 9.41 -1.52 -8.12
C ASP A 15 8.06 -2.25 -8.05
N ASP A 16 7.88 -3.32 -8.83
CA ASP A 16 6.62 -4.05 -9.04
C ASP A 16 6.08 -4.77 -7.80
N HIS A 17 6.72 -4.56 -6.65
CA HIS A 17 6.35 -5.07 -5.34
C HIS A 17 6.76 -4.14 -4.19
N LEU A 18 7.32 -2.96 -4.48
CA LEU A 18 7.84 -2.04 -3.47
C LEU A 18 7.16 -0.68 -3.57
N LEU A 19 6.48 -0.30 -2.50
CA LEU A 19 5.86 1.01 -2.35
C LEU A 19 6.74 1.90 -1.48
N LYS A 20 6.80 3.17 -1.83
CA LYS A 20 7.25 4.24 -0.94
C LYS A 20 6.03 5.04 -0.52
N LEU A 21 5.80 5.10 0.78
CA LEU A 21 4.76 5.90 1.41
C LEU A 21 5.41 7.13 2.04
N GLU A 22 4.99 8.32 1.64
CA GLU A 22 5.20 9.54 2.42
C GLU A 22 3.93 9.75 3.26
N LEU A 23 4.08 9.71 4.57
CA LEU A 23 2.99 9.91 5.51
C LEU A 23 2.80 11.41 5.81
N SER A 24 1.61 11.80 6.28
CA SER A 24 1.31 13.19 6.61
C SER A 24 2.17 13.72 7.77
N SER A 25 2.68 12.86 8.63
CA SER A 25 3.72 13.19 9.63
C SER A 25 5.06 13.63 9.03
N GLY A 26 5.28 13.40 7.74
CA GLY A 26 6.58 13.57 7.08
C GLY A 26 7.48 12.34 7.14
N SER A 27 7.04 11.27 7.82
CA SER A 27 7.75 9.99 7.83
C SER A 27 7.69 9.30 6.47
N ILE A 28 8.74 8.54 6.13
CA ILE A 28 8.80 7.74 4.91
C ILE A 28 8.87 6.26 5.28
N ALA A 29 8.00 5.45 4.68
CA ALA A 29 8.01 4.00 4.83
C ALA A 29 8.20 3.30 3.47
N LEU A 30 9.02 2.24 3.45
CA LEU A 30 9.15 1.34 2.32
C LEU A 30 8.40 0.05 2.63
N VAL A 31 7.39 -0.28 1.81
CA VAL A 31 6.53 -1.44 2.03
C VAL A 31 6.78 -2.47 0.93
N ASN A 32 7.40 -3.59 1.31
CA ASN A 32 7.61 -4.72 0.44
C ASN A 32 6.37 -5.63 0.44
N MET A 33 5.66 -5.64 -0.68
CA MET A 33 4.41 -6.39 -0.87
C MET A 33 4.63 -7.83 -1.38
N ARG A 34 5.87 -8.23 -1.70
CA ARG A 34 6.17 -9.52 -2.37
C ARG A 34 5.58 -10.72 -1.66
N ARG A 35 5.70 -10.79 -0.33
CA ARG A 35 5.13 -11.90 0.45
C ARG A 35 3.61 -11.85 0.50
N ARG A 36 3.02 -10.65 0.56
CA ARG A 36 1.56 -10.45 0.61
C ARG A 36 0.90 -10.85 -0.71
N MET A 37 1.55 -10.59 -1.84
CA MET A 37 1.11 -10.98 -3.19
C MET A 37 0.93 -12.48 -3.39
N ILE A 38 1.55 -13.32 -2.55
CA ILE A 38 1.34 -14.78 -2.58
C ILE A 38 -0.06 -15.15 -2.03
N GLY A 39 -0.59 -14.33 -1.10
CA GLY A 39 -1.89 -14.55 -0.49
C GLY A 39 -3.05 -14.14 -1.40
N ILE A 40 -4.17 -14.86 -1.28
CA ILE A 40 -5.39 -14.69 -2.11
C ILE A 40 -5.82 -13.23 -2.20
N ARG A 41 -5.82 -12.49 -1.08
CA ARG A 41 -6.28 -11.09 -1.04
C ARG A 41 -5.48 -10.17 -1.97
N PHE A 42 -4.16 -10.32 -2.02
CA PHE A 42 -3.28 -9.43 -2.79
C PHE A 42 -2.75 -10.08 -4.08
N GLN A 43 -3.24 -11.27 -4.42
CA GLN A 43 -2.73 -12.04 -5.56
C GLN A 43 -2.79 -11.25 -6.87
N ALA A 44 -3.86 -10.48 -7.09
CA ALA A 44 -4.04 -9.63 -8.27
C ALA A 44 -2.92 -8.58 -8.44
N LEU A 45 -2.26 -8.19 -7.34
CA LEU A 45 -1.15 -7.25 -7.37
C LEU A 45 0.15 -7.87 -7.93
N SER A 46 0.20 -9.19 -8.13
CA SER A 46 1.33 -9.85 -8.81
C SER A 46 1.42 -9.47 -10.29
N ASP A 47 0.35 -8.94 -10.89
CA ASP A 47 0.40 -8.28 -12.19
C ASP A 47 0.95 -6.85 -12.02
N PRO A 48 2.13 -6.53 -12.58
CA PRO A 48 2.72 -5.20 -12.47
C PRO A 48 1.81 -4.08 -13.00
N ASN A 49 0.96 -4.36 -13.98
CA ASN A 49 0.02 -3.37 -14.51
C ASN A 49 -1.06 -3.03 -13.49
N VAL A 50 -1.50 -4.01 -12.71
CA VAL A 50 -2.44 -3.80 -11.59
C VAL A 50 -1.73 -3.09 -10.44
N PHE A 51 -0.53 -3.52 -10.06
CA PHE A 51 0.21 -2.91 -8.94
C PHE A 51 0.47 -1.42 -9.15
N ARG A 52 0.82 -1.02 -10.38
CA ARG A 52 1.08 0.38 -10.75
C ARG A 52 -0.16 1.26 -10.79
N THR A 53 -1.38 0.71 -10.67
CA THR A 53 -2.60 1.53 -10.53
C THR A 53 -2.76 2.17 -9.16
N VAL A 54 -1.83 1.89 -8.23
CA VAL A 54 -1.94 2.33 -6.85
C VAL A 54 -2.14 3.84 -6.74
N ARG A 55 -3.10 4.23 -5.91
CA ARG A 55 -3.35 5.61 -5.51
C ARG A 55 -3.61 5.66 -4.01
N SER A 56 -3.40 6.82 -3.40
CA SER A 56 -3.85 7.07 -2.03
C SER A 56 -5.32 7.52 -2.01
N ASP A 57 -6.00 7.18 -0.92
CA ASP A 57 -7.34 7.65 -0.56
C ASP A 57 -7.35 7.89 0.95
N GLY A 58 -6.67 8.96 1.39
CA GLY A 58 -6.43 9.26 2.79
C GLY A 58 -5.58 8.16 3.46
N ASP A 59 -6.23 7.34 4.28
CA ASP A 59 -5.57 6.31 5.09
C ASP A 59 -5.39 4.98 4.36
N PHE A 60 -5.68 4.94 3.05
CA PHE A 60 -5.66 3.72 2.26
C PHE A 60 -4.79 3.84 1.01
N ALA A 61 -4.05 2.79 0.72
CA ALA A 61 -3.60 2.51 -0.64
C ALA A 61 -4.72 1.74 -1.36
N VAL A 62 -5.06 2.18 -2.57
CA VAL A 62 -6.15 1.64 -3.37
C VAL A 62 -5.62 1.24 -4.74
N TRP A 63 -5.93 0.02 -5.16
CA TRP A 63 -5.62 -0.51 -6.48
C TRP A 63 -6.91 -0.79 -7.25
N ARG A 64 -6.87 -0.56 -8.57
CA ARG A 64 -7.91 -1.04 -9.48
C ARG A 64 -7.52 -2.41 -10.00
N THR A 65 -8.26 -3.43 -9.58
CA THR A 65 -8.06 -4.82 -10.01
C THR A 65 -9.20 -5.25 -10.95
N PRO A 66 -9.06 -6.34 -11.71
CA PRO A 66 -10.16 -6.91 -12.48
C PRO A 66 -11.39 -7.28 -11.64
N GLY A 67 -11.19 -7.59 -10.34
CA GLY A 67 -12.26 -7.92 -9.39
C GLY A 67 -12.86 -6.72 -8.65
N GLY A 68 -12.50 -5.48 -9.02
CA GLY A 68 -12.93 -4.26 -8.34
C GLY A 68 -11.79 -3.53 -7.63
N GLU A 69 -12.11 -2.74 -6.60
CA GLU A 69 -11.11 -2.02 -5.82
C GLU A 69 -10.55 -2.89 -4.70
N LEU A 70 -9.22 -2.97 -4.64
CA LEU A 70 -8.49 -3.54 -3.51
C LEU A 70 -7.98 -2.38 -2.65
N ARG A 71 -8.24 -2.43 -1.34
CA ARG A 71 -7.81 -1.40 -0.38
C ARG A 71 -6.95 -2.02 0.71
N ALA A 72 -5.90 -1.33 1.12
CA ALA A 72 -5.09 -1.64 2.30
C ALA A 72 -4.87 -0.37 3.11
N SER A 73 -5.14 -0.41 4.41
CA SER A 73 -4.93 0.75 5.27
C SER A 73 -3.44 0.99 5.52
N VAL A 74 -3.05 2.21 5.86
CA VAL A 74 -1.67 2.52 6.30
C VAL A 74 -1.26 1.60 7.44
N ARG A 75 -2.14 1.42 8.43
CA ARG A 75 -1.91 0.50 9.54
C ARG A 75 -1.60 -0.91 9.03
N GLU A 76 -2.43 -1.45 8.15
CA GLU A 76 -2.21 -2.78 7.58
C GLU A 76 -0.89 -2.87 6.82
N LEU A 77 -0.50 -1.84 6.06
CA LEU A 77 0.74 -1.81 5.29
C LEU A 77 1.99 -1.70 6.19
N LEU A 78 1.88 -1.00 7.31
CA LEU A 78 2.98 -0.84 8.28
C LEU A 78 3.11 -2.04 9.23
N ASP A 79 2.04 -2.81 9.45
CA ASP A 79 2.01 -3.99 10.34
C ASP A 79 2.84 -5.20 9.83
N THR A 80 3.75 -4.97 8.88
CA THR A 80 4.71 -5.98 8.37
C THR A 80 6.08 -5.92 9.03
N MET A 81 6.27 -5.10 10.06
CA MET A 81 7.57 -4.88 10.73
C MET A 81 7.83 -5.80 11.95
N LEU A 82 7.22 -6.99 12.00
CA LEU A 82 7.54 -8.03 12.99
C LEU A 82 8.22 -9.24 12.35
#